data_AF-A0A7X1LPB8-F1
#
_entry.id   AF-A0A7X1LPB8-F1
#
_cell.length_a   1.000
_cell.length_b   1.000
_cell.length_c   1.000
_cell.angle_alpha   90.00
_cell.angle_beta   90.00
_cell.angle_gamma   90.00
#
_symmetry.space_group_name_H-M   'P 1'
#
loop_
_entity.id
_entity.type
_entity.pdbx_description
1 polymer ?
#
loop_
_entity_poly.entity_id
_entity_poly.type
_entity_poly.pdbx_seq_one_letter_code
_entity_poly.pdbx_strand_id
1 'polypeptide(L)'
;MDRAGPQPSRRRLLKGAVLAAVPYALLPTARAVGRPQAVDFPSAEWQPASTSNYTAANRPSTYSVDRVIIHVTQETYASTLAIFQNPQKKVSAHYVVRSADGHIAQCVREADVAWHAGNWDYNTHSVGIEHEGWVDKPAYFTDALYQESARLTAAICDRYGIPKDRAHILGHYEVPGTDHTDPGPNWDWVRYIRLVNLA
;
A
#
# COMPACT_ATOMS: atom_id res chain seq x y z
N MET A 1 -37.09 60.52 58.53
CA MET A 1 -36.45 60.21 59.82
C MET A 1 -35.41 59.16 59.52
N ASP A 2 -34.24 59.61 59.06
CA ASP A 2 -33.05 59.94 59.88
C ASP A 2 -32.13 58.71 59.90
N ARG A 3 -31.02 58.73 59.16
CA ARG A 3 -29.67 59.27 59.48
C ARG A 3 -28.74 58.04 59.54
N ALA A 4 -27.75 57.94 58.65
CA ALA A 4 -26.36 58.32 58.94
C ALA A 4 -25.88 57.65 60.25
N GLY A 5 -24.92 56.74 60.25
CA GLY A 5 -23.62 56.84 59.61
C GLY A 5 -22.56 56.16 60.51
N PRO A 6 -21.28 56.27 60.15
CA PRO A 6 -20.26 55.20 60.24
C PRO A 6 -19.30 55.40 61.43
N GLN A 7 -18.21 54.62 61.51
CA GLN A 7 -16.87 55.06 61.94
C GLN A 7 -15.82 53.94 61.59
N PRO A 8 -14.51 54.27 61.49
CA PRO A 8 -13.72 54.06 60.27
C PRO A 8 -12.42 53.28 60.55
N SER A 9 -11.64 52.99 59.52
CA SER A 9 -10.19 53.24 59.58
C SER A 9 -9.51 53.03 58.23
N ARG A 10 -9.13 54.16 57.64
CA ARG A 10 -7.98 54.43 56.76
C ARG A 10 -6.97 53.27 56.59
N ARG A 11 -6.61 52.99 55.34
CA ARG A 11 -5.36 53.51 54.75
C ARG A 11 -5.26 53.18 53.25
N ARG A 12 -4.87 54.22 52.50
CA ARG A 12 -4.41 54.21 51.10
C ARG A 12 -3.42 53.08 50.84
N LEU A 13 -3.38 52.61 49.58
CA LEU A 13 -2.17 52.62 48.75
C LEU A 13 -2.54 52.27 47.30
N LEU A 14 -2.31 53.24 46.40
CA LEU A 14 -2.19 53.03 44.96
C LEU A 14 -0.96 52.13 44.69
N LYS A 15 -1.13 51.08 43.90
CA LYS A 15 -0.05 50.47 43.10
C LYS A 15 -0.60 50.01 41.76
N GLY A 16 0.17 50.30 40.73
CA GLY A 16 -0.27 50.39 39.33
C GLY A 16 -0.60 49.06 38.68
N ALA A 17 -1.44 49.15 37.64
CA ALA A 17 -1.68 48.08 36.70
C ALA A 17 -0.46 47.95 35.77
N VAL A 18 0.19 46.79 35.80
CA VAL A 18 1.15 46.37 34.76
C VAL A 18 0.33 45.62 33.71
N LEU A 19 0.12 46.25 32.55
CA LEU A 19 -0.35 45.58 31.34
C LEU A 19 0.80 44.73 30.79
N ALA A 20 0.75 43.42 31.00
CA ALA A 20 1.62 42.48 30.30
C ALA A 20 1.04 42.27 28.89
N ALA A 21 1.63 42.94 27.90
CA ALA A 21 1.40 42.62 26.50
C ALA A 21 2.07 41.27 26.19
N VAL A 22 1.26 40.23 25.99
CA VAL A 22 1.75 38.94 25.48
C VAL A 22 2.08 39.12 24.00
N PRO A 23 3.34 38.96 23.56
CA PRO A 23 3.65 39.00 22.15
C PRO A 23 3.02 37.77 21.50
N TYR A 24 2.17 38.00 20.49
CA TYR A 24 1.75 36.96 19.55
C TYR A 24 3.02 36.45 18.84
N ALA A 25 3.65 35.42 19.41
CA ALA A 25 4.60 34.63 18.66
C ALA A 25 3.82 33.96 17.53
N LEU A 26 4.09 34.38 16.29
CA LEU A 26 3.70 33.65 15.09
C LEU A 26 4.33 32.26 15.18
N LEU A 27 3.57 31.30 15.70
CA LEU A 27 3.93 29.90 15.63
C LEU A 27 4.04 29.53 14.14
N PRO A 28 5.15 28.95 13.69
CA PRO A 28 5.21 28.40 12.34
C PRO A 28 4.08 27.37 12.24
N THR A 29 3.22 27.52 11.24
CA THR A 29 2.22 26.50 10.92
C THR A 29 2.97 25.20 10.72
N ALA A 30 2.80 24.27 11.64
CA ALA A 30 3.28 22.91 11.46
C ALA A 30 2.70 22.44 10.12
N ARG A 31 3.57 22.20 9.14
CA ARG A 31 3.17 21.48 7.93
C ARG A 31 2.48 20.22 8.42
N ALA A 32 1.23 20.02 8.03
CA ALA A 32 0.56 18.76 8.21
C ALA A 32 1.42 17.72 7.49
N VAL A 33 2.25 17.00 8.24
CA VAL A 33 2.88 15.77 7.77
C VAL A 33 1.70 14.89 7.44
N GLY A 34 1.46 14.65 6.15
CA GLY A 34 0.35 13.82 5.68
C GLY A 34 0.38 12.53 6.46
N ARG A 35 -0.76 12.14 7.04
CA ARG A 35 -0.87 10.82 7.67
C ARG A 35 -0.39 9.78 6.65
N PRO A 36 0.44 8.81 7.05
CA PRO A 36 0.77 7.69 6.18
C PRO A 36 -0.54 7.15 5.60
N GLN A 37 -0.65 7.13 4.28
CA GLN A 37 -1.84 6.59 3.63
C GLN A 37 -1.90 5.11 4.04
N ALA A 38 -2.87 4.74 4.88
CA ALA A 38 -2.93 3.41 5.52
C ALA A 38 -2.88 2.34 4.43
N VAL A 39 -1.81 1.56 4.30
CA VAL A 39 -1.67 0.50 3.28
C VAL A 39 -2.73 -0.58 3.43
N ASP A 40 -3.03 -1.26 2.33
CA ASP A 40 -4.05 -2.30 2.28
C ASP A 40 -3.54 -3.59 2.96
N PHE A 41 -2.24 -3.88 2.89
CA PHE A 41 -1.62 -4.98 3.65
C PHE A 41 -0.74 -4.41 4.77
N PRO A 42 -1.01 -4.69 6.07
CA PRO A 42 -0.41 -3.94 7.18
C PRO A 42 1.12 -3.88 7.26
N SER A 43 1.83 -4.91 6.78
CA SER A 43 3.30 -4.93 6.77
C SER A 43 3.93 -4.38 5.48
N ALA A 44 3.11 -3.94 4.52
CA ALA A 44 3.62 -3.35 3.28
C ALA A 44 4.13 -1.92 3.50
N GLU A 45 5.17 -1.56 2.77
CA GLU A 45 5.64 -0.18 2.63
C GLU A 45 4.92 0.49 1.45
N TRP A 46 4.38 1.69 1.65
CA TRP A 46 3.80 2.45 0.53
C TRP A 46 4.89 3.02 -0.39
N GLN A 47 4.96 2.51 -1.61
CA GLN A 47 5.91 2.92 -2.67
C GLN A 47 5.13 3.18 -3.97
N PRO A 48 4.45 4.34 -4.09
CA PRO A 48 3.40 4.54 -5.07
C PRO A 48 3.90 4.46 -6.51
N ALA A 49 3.15 3.79 -7.36
CA ALA A 49 3.26 3.93 -8.81
C ALA A 49 2.84 5.34 -9.25
N SER A 50 3.28 5.76 -10.43
CA SER A 50 2.76 6.99 -11.04
C SER A 50 1.25 6.88 -11.25
N THR A 51 0.52 7.96 -10.99
CA THR A 51 -0.91 8.08 -11.34
C THR A 51 -1.19 7.93 -12.84
N SER A 52 -0.15 7.96 -13.67
CA SER A 52 -0.22 7.70 -15.12
C SER A 52 -0.09 6.22 -15.50
N ASN A 53 0.05 5.32 -14.53
CA ASN A 53 0.33 3.89 -14.71
C ASN A 53 -0.75 2.97 -14.12
N TYR A 54 -1.89 3.50 -13.67
CA TYR A 54 -3.02 2.73 -13.18
C TYR A 54 -4.33 3.50 -13.44
N THR A 55 -5.47 2.84 -13.31
CA THR A 55 -6.79 3.47 -13.43
C THR A 55 -7.43 3.59 -12.06
N ALA A 56 -7.80 4.81 -11.67
CA ALA A 56 -8.55 5.04 -10.44
C ALA A 56 -9.92 4.34 -10.50
N ALA A 57 -10.29 3.65 -9.41
CA ALA A 57 -11.56 2.91 -9.33
C ALA A 57 -12.07 2.86 -7.89
N ASN A 58 -13.21 2.19 -7.68
CA ASN A 58 -13.76 1.92 -6.35
C ASN A 58 -14.05 0.43 -6.20
N ARG A 59 -13.06 -0.43 -6.43
CA ARG A 59 -13.22 -1.89 -6.27
C ARG A 59 -13.45 -2.25 -4.79
N PRO A 60 -14.33 -3.21 -4.49
CA PRO A 60 -14.97 -4.14 -5.42
C PRO A 60 -16.28 -3.63 -6.06
N SER A 61 -16.72 -2.41 -5.80
CA SER A 61 -18.01 -1.90 -6.31
C SER A 61 -18.01 -1.63 -7.81
N THR A 62 -16.90 -1.14 -8.37
CA THR A 62 -16.78 -0.90 -9.81
C THR A 62 -16.52 -2.20 -10.58
N TYR A 63 -15.67 -3.07 -10.02
CA TYR A 63 -15.34 -4.40 -10.54
C TYR A 63 -15.11 -5.32 -9.35
N SER A 64 -15.68 -6.53 -9.37
CA SER A 64 -15.33 -7.57 -8.39
C SER A 64 -13.84 -7.88 -8.47
N VAL A 65 -13.22 -8.22 -7.35
CA VAL A 65 -11.87 -8.79 -7.33
C VAL A 65 -12.04 -10.27 -7.01
N ASP A 66 -11.69 -11.13 -7.95
CA ASP A 66 -11.97 -12.58 -7.85
C ASP A 66 -10.73 -13.44 -8.10
N ARG A 67 -9.57 -12.84 -8.38
CA ARG A 67 -8.33 -13.55 -8.64
C ARG A 67 -7.08 -12.79 -8.20
N VAL A 68 -5.99 -13.51 -7.99
CA VAL A 68 -4.64 -12.99 -7.76
C VAL A 68 -3.75 -13.44 -8.91
N ILE A 69 -2.93 -12.53 -9.46
CA ILE A 69 -1.99 -12.87 -10.54
C ILE A 69 -0.56 -12.70 -10.02
N ILE A 70 0.20 -13.78 -10.15
CA ILE A 70 1.59 -13.89 -9.71
C ILE A 70 2.50 -13.62 -10.91
N HIS A 71 3.42 -12.69 -10.71
CA HIS A 71 4.38 -12.27 -11.72
C HIS A 71 5.82 -12.46 -11.23
N VAL A 72 6.77 -12.50 -12.17
CA VAL A 72 8.21 -12.34 -11.90
C VAL A 72 8.73 -11.19 -12.74
N THR A 73 9.42 -10.25 -12.10
CA THR A 73 9.68 -8.92 -12.66
C THR A 73 10.65 -8.88 -13.84
N GLN A 74 11.51 -9.90 -13.99
CA GLN A 74 12.72 -9.86 -14.84
C GLN A 74 13.68 -8.70 -14.51
N GLU A 75 13.59 -8.21 -13.27
CA GLU A 75 14.23 -6.99 -12.79
C GLU A 75 14.53 -7.09 -11.29
N THR A 76 15.37 -6.18 -10.79
CA THR A 76 15.56 -6.02 -9.34
C THR A 76 14.39 -5.28 -8.70
N TYR A 77 14.19 -5.43 -7.40
CA TYR A 77 13.16 -4.75 -6.62
C TYR A 77 13.19 -3.22 -6.82
N ALA A 78 14.37 -2.62 -6.74
CA ALA A 78 14.54 -1.18 -6.93
C ALA A 78 14.23 -0.75 -8.38
N SER A 79 14.66 -1.54 -9.37
CA SER A 79 14.34 -1.29 -10.79
C SER A 79 12.84 -1.35 -11.04
N THR A 80 12.13 -2.35 -10.50
CA THR A 80 10.68 -2.49 -10.64
C THR A 80 9.94 -1.28 -10.08
N LEU A 81 10.30 -0.81 -8.88
CA LEU A 81 9.70 0.40 -8.31
C LEU A 81 9.96 1.64 -9.18
N ALA A 82 11.19 1.80 -9.70
CA ALA A 82 11.52 2.91 -10.59
C ALA A 82 10.73 2.86 -11.91
N ILE A 83 10.46 1.66 -12.45
CA ILE A 83 9.58 1.47 -13.61
C ILE A 83 8.17 1.92 -13.28
N PHE A 84 7.60 1.48 -12.15
CA PHE A 84 6.23 1.83 -11.76
C PHE A 84 6.06 3.32 -11.46
N GLN A 85 7.11 3.99 -10.98
CA GLN A 85 7.13 5.43 -10.74
C GLN A 85 7.30 6.27 -12.01
N ASN A 86 7.78 5.67 -13.12
CA ASN A 86 7.98 6.38 -14.37
C ASN A 86 6.67 6.47 -15.17
N PRO A 87 6.10 7.68 -15.38
CA PRO A 87 4.81 7.85 -16.07
C PRO A 87 4.81 7.43 -17.55
N GLN A 88 5.98 7.23 -18.16
CA GLN A 88 6.10 6.79 -19.55
C GLN A 88 6.00 5.27 -19.71
N LYS A 89 6.12 4.51 -18.61
CA LYS A 89 6.14 3.04 -18.66
C LYS A 89 4.75 2.44 -18.87
N LYS A 90 3.69 3.09 -18.39
CA LYS A 90 2.30 2.65 -18.57
C LYS A 90 2.07 1.22 -18.08
N VAL A 91 2.73 0.84 -16.98
CA VAL A 91 2.58 -0.45 -16.30
C VAL A 91 2.71 -0.27 -14.79
N SER A 92 2.02 -1.11 -14.03
CA SER A 92 2.09 -1.18 -12.58
C SER A 92 1.54 -2.51 -12.07
N ALA A 93 1.91 -2.89 -10.85
CA ALA A 93 1.23 -3.92 -10.08
C ALA A 93 0.80 -3.36 -8.72
N HIS A 94 -0.02 -4.11 -7.98
CA HIS A 94 -0.47 -3.67 -6.65
C HIS A 94 0.67 -3.80 -5.65
N TYR A 95 1.43 -4.88 -5.74
CA TYR A 95 2.50 -5.21 -4.80
C TYR A 95 3.79 -5.66 -5.51
N VAL A 96 4.92 -5.45 -4.84
CA VAL A 96 6.23 -6.02 -5.20
C VAL A 96 6.83 -6.69 -3.98
N VAL A 97 7.26 -7.94 -4.11
CA VAL A 97 7.91 -8.74 -3.06
C VAL A 97 9.41 -8.83 -3.37
N ARG A 98 10.24 -8.35 -2.44
CA ARG A 98 11.70 -8.42 -2.54
C ARG A 98 12.19 -9.84 -2.26
N SER A 99 13.13 -10.31 -3.06
CA SER A 99 13.65 -11.66 -3.02
C SER A 99 14.44 -11.95 -1.74
N ALA A 100 15.32 -11.03 -1.33
CA ALA A 100 16.28 -11.29 -0.26
C ALA A 100 15.64 -11.53 1.12
N ASP A 101 14.53 -10.87 1.41
CA ASP A 101 13.95 -10.80 2.76
C ASP A 101 12.42 -10.84 2.79
N GLY A 102 11.75 -10.95 1.63
CA GLY A 102 10.29 -10.95 1.56
C GLY A 102 9.65 -9.58 1.81
N HIS A 103 10.41 -8.49 1.85
CA HIS A 103 9.86 -7.14 2.04
C HIS A 103 8.84 -6.81 0.95
N ILE A 104 7.70 -6.23 1.35
CA ILE A 104 6.58 -5.94 0.45
C ILE A 104 6.46 -4.42 0.28
N ALA A 105 6.53 -3.96 -0.97
CA ALA A 105 6.00 -2.65 -1.35
C ALA A 105 4.55 -2.79 -1.83
N GLN A 106 3.72 -1.82 -1.47
CA GLN A 106 2.45 -1.57 -2.12
C GLN A 106 2.56 -0.34 -3.03
N CYS A 107 2.25 -0.52 -4.31
CA CYS A 107 2.41 0.49 -5.35
C CYS A 107 1.07 1.05 -5.86
N VAL A 108 0.02 0.25 -5.85
CA VAL A 108 -1.35 0.65 -6.23
C VAL A 108 -2.32 0.13 -5.17
N ARG A 109 -3.36 0.91 -4.89
CA ARG A 109 -4.44 0.48 -4.00
C ARG A 109 -5.22 -0.66 -4.63
N GLU A 110 -5.62 -1.65 -3.84
CA GLU A 110 -6.50 -2.72 -4.35
C GLU A 110 -7.87 -2.16 -4.81
N ALA A 111 -8.29 -1.00 -4.28
CA ALA A 111 -9.47 -0.28 -4.75
C ALA A 111 -9.32 0.29 -6.18
N ASP A 112 -8.09 0.57 -6.62
CA ASP A 112 -7.74 1.04 -7.96
C ASP A 112 -7.32 -0.15 -8.85
N VAL A 113 -7.25 0.05 -10.17
CA VAL A 113 -6.87 -0.99 -11.14
C VAL A 113 -5.43 -0.79 -11.60
N ALA A 114 -4.51 -1.63 -11.12
CA ALA A 114 -3.15 -1.69 -11.64
C ALA A 114 -3.11 -2.27 -13.08
N TRP A 115 -2.06 -1.94 -13.84
CA TRP A 115 -1.90 -2.36 -15.23
C TRP A 115 -0.77 -3.40 -15.36
N HIS A 116 -1.06 -4.65 -15.00
CA HIS A 116 -0.05 -5.72 -14.88
C HIS A 116 -0.29 -6.90 -15.82
N ALA A 117 -1.54 -7.24 -16.14
CA ALA A 117 -1.88 -8.47 -16.83
C ALA A 117 -1.78 -8.37 -18.36
N GLY A 118 -1.67 -7.17 -18.93
CA GLY A 118 -1.78 -6.96 -20.39
C GLY A 118 -3.19 -7.22 -20.97
N ASN A 119 -4.16 -7.55 -20.10
CA ASN A 119 -5.54 -7.83 -20.46
C ASN A 119 -6.45 -7.05 -19.51
N TRP A 120 -7.36 -6.23 -20.08
CA TRP A 120 -8.18 -5.32 -19.30
C TRP A 120 -9.12 -6.05 -18.33
N ASP A 121 -9.77 -7.13 -18.78
CA ASP A 121 -10.67 -7.92 -17.93
C ASP A 121 -9.92 -8.48 -16.71
N TYR A 122 -8.70 -8.96 -16.92
CA TYR A 122 -7.87 -9.49 -15.84
C TYR A 122 -7.34 -8.38 -14.93
N ASN A 123 -6.93 -7.23 -15.47
CA ASN A 123 -6.54 -6.08 -14.64
C ASN A 123 -7.70 -5.64 -13.73
N THR A 124 -8.91 -5.51 -14.26
CA THR A 124 -10.05 -5.00 -13.48
C THR A 124 -10.48 -5.97 -12.38
N HIS A 125 -10.33 -7.27 -12.62
CA HIS A 125 -10.81 -8.33 -11.71
C HIS A 125 -9.73 -8.99 -10.84
N SER A 126 -8.50 -8.46 -10.83
CA SER A 126 -7.42 -9.09 -10.07
C SER A 126 -6.54 -8.15 -9.24
N VAL A 127 -5.79 -8.75 -8.33
CA VAL A 127 -4.63 -8.13 -7.67
C VAL A 127 -3.35 -8.77 -8.22
N GLY A 128 -2.56 -8.00 -8.98
CA GLY A 128 -1.21 -8.38 -9.40
C GLY A 128 -0.14 -8.22 -8.31
N ILE A 129 0.69 -9.26 -8.14
CA ILE A 129 1.84 -9.29 -7.23
C ILE A 129 3.10 -9.64 -8.03
N GLU A 130 4.06 -8.73 -8.01
CA GLU A 130 5.37 -8.89 -8.62
C GLU A 130 6.38 -9.51 -7.66
N HIS A 131 7.16 -10.48 -8.15
CA HIS A 131 8.23 -11.11 -7.39
C HIS A 131 9.56 -10.74 -8.00
N GLU A 132 10.44 -10.10 -7.23
CA GLU A 132 11.78 -9.74 -7.69
C GLU A 132 12.52 -10.98 -8.22
N GLY A 133 13.04 -10.90 -9.44
CA GLY A 133 13.97 -11.89 -9.97
C GLY A 133 13.83 -12.16 -11.46
N TRP A 134 14.40 -13.29 -11.88
CA TRP A 134 14.35 -13.77 -13.25
C TRP A 134 13.84 -15.22 -13.26
N VAL A 135 12.97 -15.53 -14.21
CA VAL A 135 12.30 -16.84 -14.31
C VAL A 135 13.26 -18.03 -14.45
N ASP A 136 14.47 -17.79 -14.95
CA ASP A 136 15.54 -18.76 -15.16
C ASP A 136 16.58 -18.80 -14.02
N LYS A 137 16.40 -17.99 -12.95
CA LYS A 137 17.30 -17.91 -11.80
C LYS A 137 16.57 -18.32 -10.50
N PRO A 138 16.47 -19.62 -10.20
CA PRO A 138 15.72 -20.11 -9.02
C PRO A 138 16.22 -19.57 -7.67
N ALA A 139 17.47 -19.06 -7.61
CA ALA A 139 18.01 -18.42 -6.41
C ALA A 139 17.20 -17.18 -5.95
N TYR A 140 16.40 -16.57 -6.83
CA TYR A 140 15.51 -15.47 -6.46
C TYR A 140 14.24 -15.93 -5.72
N PHE A 141 13.89 -17.21 -5.82
CA PHE A 141 12.68 -17.75 -5.20
C PHE A 141 12.97 -18.27 -3.80
N THR A 142 13.39 -17.35 -2.93
CA THR A 142 13.81 -17.62 -1.56
C THR A 142 12.62 -18.03 -0.69
N ASP A 143 12.92 -18.62 0.47
CA ASP A 143 11.91 -18.95 1.46
C ASP A 143 11.16 -17.72 1.96
N ALA A 144 11.87 -16.61 2.18
CA ALA A 144 11.27 -15.36 2.63
C ALA A 144 10.29 -14.79 1.60
N LEU A 145 10.68 -14.75 0.32
CA LEU A 145 9.81 -14.30 -0.77
C LEU A 145 8.54 -15.16 -0.85
N TYR A 146 8.67 -16.49 -0.84
CA TYR A 146 7.51 -17.38 -0.88
C TYR A 146 6.59 -17.21 0.33
N GLN A 147 7.16 -17.10 1.53
CA GLN A 147 6.38 -16.99 2.76
C GLN A 147 5.60 -15.67 2.85
N GLU A 148 6.27 -14.54 2.59
CA GLU A 148 5.59 -13.23 2.68
C GLU A 148 4.60 -13.04 1.54
N SER A 149 4.94 -13.47 0.33
CA SER A 149 4.00 -13.49 -0.79
C SER A 149 2.77 -14.35 -0.50
N ALA A 150 2.95 -15.53 0.11
CA ALA A 150 1.83 -16.40 0.44
C ALA A 150 0.90 -15.78 1.50
N ARG A 151 1.45 -15.10 2.52
CA ARG A 151 0.65 -14.35 3.50
C ARG A 151 -0.11 -13.20 2.87
N LEU A 152 0.54 -12.45 1.98
CA LEU A 152 -0.11 -11.39 1.21
C LEU A 152 -1.28 -11.94 0.39
N THR A 153 -1.03 -12.99 -0.40
CA THR A 153 -2.06 -13.64 -1.23
C THR A 153 -3.20 -14.19 -0.38
N ALA A 154 -2.91 -14.82 0.75
CA ALA A 154 -3.94 -15.31 1.68
C ALA A 154 -4.81 -14.16 2.20
N ALA A 155 -4.20 -13.04 2.61
CA ALA A 155 -4.92 -11.86 3.09
C ALA A 155 -5.78 -11.19 2.01
N ILE A 156 -5.31 -11.18 0.75
CA ILE A 156 -6.11 -10.72 -0.40
C ILE A 156 -7.30 -11.65 -0.59
N CYS A 157 -7.06 -12.97 -0.57
CA CYS A 157 -8.12 -13.96 -0.75
C CYS A 157 -9.19 -13.86 0.33
N ASP A 158 -8.79 -13.74 1.60
CA ASP A 158 -9.72 -13.65 2.72
C ASP A 158 -10.55 -12.36 2.68
N ARG A 159 -9.94 -11.25 2.22
CA ARG A 159 -10.63 -9.96 2.10
C ARG A 159 -11.69 -9.94 1.01
N TYR A 160 -11.42 -10.60 -0.12
CA TYR A 160 -12.31 -10.60 -1.28
C TYR A 160 -13.15 -11.88 -1.41
N GLY A 161 -12.96 -12.87 -0.53
CA GLY A 161 -13.67 -14.15 -0.59
C GLY A 161 -13.21 -15.05 -1.74
N ILE A 162 -11.95 -14.92 -2.15
CA ILE A 162 -11.37 -15.69 -3.27
C ILE A 162 -10.96 -17.08 -2.76
N PRO A 163 -11.35 -18.19 -3.42
CA PRO A 163 -10.82 -19.51 -3.10
C PRO A 163 -9.30 -19.58 -3.25
N LYS A 164 -8.61 -20.13 -2.24
CA LYS A 164 -7.13 -20.24 -2.19
C LYS A 164 -6.61 -21.42 -3.03
N ASP A 165 -6.97 -21.43 -4.32
CA ASP A 165 -6.66 -22.52 -5.27
C ASP A 165 -6.07 -22.01 -6.60
N ARG A 166 -5.69 -22.95 -7.47
CA ARG A 166 -5.08 -22.65 -8.78
C ARG A 166 -6.06 -22.17 -9.84
N ALA A 167 -7.36 -22.19 -9.59
CA ALA A 167 -8.33 -21.60 -10.51
C ALA A 167 -8.44 -20.07 -10.31
N HIS A 168 -8.04 -19.55 -9.14
CA HIS A 168 -8.15 -18.14 -8.80
C HIS A 168 -6.81 -17.47 -8.47
N ILE A 169 -5.78 -18.24 -8.13
CA ILE A 169 -4.40 -17.75 -8.02
C ILE A 169 -3.70 -18.21 -9.29
N LEU A 170 -3.41 -17.29 -10.20
CA LEU A 170 -2.91 -17.56 -11.55
C LEU A 170 -1.48 -17.03 -11.72
N GLY A 171 -0.71 -17.61 -12.61
CA GLY A 171 0.52 -17.01 -13.15
C GLY A 171 0.18 -16.11 -14.34
N HIS A 172 1.05 -15.15 -14.65
CA HIS A 172 0.83 -14.26 -15.80
C HIS A 172 0.69 -15.05 -17.11
N TYR A 173 1.46 -16.12 -17.31
CA TYR A 173 1.36 -16.99 -18.49
C TYR A 173 -0.02 -17.65 -18.69
N GLU A 174 -0.88 -17.66 -17.67
CA GLU A 174 -2.24 -18.21 -17.74
C GLU A 174 -3.27 -17.16 -18.19
N VAL A 175 -2.88 -15.88 -18.29
CA VAL A 175 -3.75 -14.79 -18.74
C VAL A 175 -4.00 -14.91 -20.25
N PRO A 176 -5.27 -14.94 -20.72
CA PRO A 176 -5.57 -15.06 -22.14
C PRO A 176 -4.97 -13.93 -22.98
N GLY A 177 -4.29 -14.31 -24.07
CA GLY A 177 -3.71 -13.38 -25.05
C GLY A 177 -2.34 -12.84 -24.66
N THR A 178 -1.76 -13.29 -23.54
CA THR A 178 -0.41 -12.92 -23.14
C THR A 178 0.65 -13.66 -23.97
N ASP A 179 1.79 -13.02 -24.22
CA ASP A 179 3.04 -13.64 -24.69
C ASP A 179 4.06 -13.85 -23.54
N HIS A 180 3.65 -13.49 -22.32
CA HIS A 180 4.47 -13.61 -21.12
C HIS A 180 4.60 -15.06 -20.65
N THR A 181 5.70 -15.34 -19.95
CA THR A 181 6.06 -16.69 -19.48
C THR A 181 6.24 -16.77 -17.96
N ASP A 182 6.15 -15.65 -17.24
CA ASP A 182 6.29 -15.58 -15.80
C ASP A 182 5.04 -16.12 -15.06
N PRO A 183 5.20 -16.69 -13.85
CA PRO A 183 6.41 -16.72 -13.01
C PRO A 183 7.45 -17.78 -13.43
N GLY A 184 7.19 -18.51 -14.51
CA GLY A 184 8.16 -19.40 -15.15
C GLY A 184 8.29 -20.79 -14.52
N PRO A 185 9.11 -21.67 -15.13
CA PRO A 185 9.17 -23.08 -14.77
C PRO A 185 9.75 -23.37 -13.39
N ASN A 186 10.49 -22.40 -12.82
CA ASN A 186 11.12 -22.52 -11.52
C ASN A 186 10.19 -22.09 -10.36
N TRP A 187 8.98 -21.60 -10.67
CA TRP A 187 7.98 -21.29 -9.65
C TRP A 187 7.28 -22.57 -9.15
N ASP A 188 7.44 -22.87 -7.86
CA ASP A 188 6.86 -24.04 -7.24
C ASP A 188 5.43 -23.75 -6.77
N TRP A 189 4.47 -24.01 -7.66
CA TRP A 189 3.04 -23.83 -7.38
C TRP A 189 2.54 -24.70 -6.22
N VAL A 190 3.05 -25.92 -6.06
CA VAL A 190 2.60 -26.82 -4.99
C VAL A 190 3.00 -26.27 -3.64
N ARG A 191 4.25 -25.82 -3.52
CA ARG A 191 4.75 -25.12 -2.34
C ARG A 191 3.97 -23.84 -2.09
N TYR A 192 3.79 -23.01 -3.11
CA TYR A 192 3.14 -21.71 -2.94
C TYR A 192 1.69 -21.84 -2.45
N ILE A 193 0.89 -22.69 -3.10
CA ILE A 193 -0.51 -22.90 -2.70
C ILE A 193 -0.59 -23.54 -1.31
N ARG A 194 0.33 -24.44 -0.94
CA ARG A 194 0.40 -24.95 0.43
C ARG A 194 0.65 -23.83 1.44
N LEU A 195 1.58 -22.92 1.17
CA LEU A 195 1.86 -21.79 2.05
C LEU A 195 0.66 -20.83 2.15
N VAL A 196 -0.01 -20.54 1.04
CA VAL A 196 -1.21 -19.67 1.03
C VAL A 196 -2.33 -20.26 1.90
N ASN A 197 -2.52 -21.58 1.87
CA ASN A 197 -3.54 -22.25 2.68
C ASN A 197 -3.18 -22.39 4.17
N LEU A 198 -1.90 -22.22 4.53
CA LEU A 198 -1.41 -22.31 5.92
C LEU A 198 -1.24 -20.93 6.58
N ALA A 199 -1.32 -19.85 5.81
CA ALA A 199 -1.12 -18.48 6.25
C ALA A 199 -2.31 -17.92 7.03
#